data_AF-A0A9W8KZI5-F1
#
_entry.id   AF-A0A9W8KZI5-F1
#
_cell.length_a   1.000
_cell.length_b   1.000
_cell.length_c   1.000
_cell.angle_alpha   90.00
_cell.angle_beta   90.00
_cell.angle_gamma   90.00
#
_symmetry.space_group_name_H-M   'P 1'
#
loop_
_entity.id
_entity.type
_entity.pdbx_description
1 polymer ?
#
loop_
_entity_poly.entity_id
_entity_poly.type
_entity_poly.pdbx_seq_one_letter_code
_entity_poly.pdbx_strand_id
1 'polypeptide(L)'
;MWAAKFARNLLFRTQIATGISAIARAPVIQQKAASVFSTPAVRTTQVRSLSNLQPRRRKFKKAQKGRVPVRTGGSTKGNYMAFGDYGLRVKAGVRLSANTISAIHTMLRRKLKAIKDLKIWLRVFPDIPVTTKGTEVRMGKGKGAFDYWACRVPKDKIIFEMRGNGLNIELAKDAMRQASFKLGVPSEFVVTDEKTKQPKKEDLPPTTIPFQQAK
;
A
#
# COMPACT_ATOMS: atom_id res chain seq x y z
N MET A 1 42.16 -39.93 -27.95
CA MET A 1 43.27 -40.30 -28.87
C MET A 1 43.17 -41.82 -29.00
N TRP A 2 42.88 -42.48 -30.13
CA TRP A 2 43.10 -42.25 -31.56
C TRP A 2 42.10 -43.21 -32.28
N ALA A 3 41.17 -42.73 -33.10
CA ALA A 3 41.12 -42.91 -34.58
C ALA A 3 41.33 -44.36 -35.08
N ALA A 4 40.69 -44.90 -36.11
CA ALA A 4 39.53 -44.60 -36.95
C ALA A 4 39.45 -45.75 -38.00
N LYS A 5 38.25 -45.99 -38.53
CA LYS A 5 37.91 -46.39 -39.93
C LYS A 5 38.57 -47.62 -40.60
N PHE A 6 37.72 -48.45 -41.22
CA PHE A 6 37.70 -48.99 -42.62
C PHE A 6 37.00 -50.36 -42.57
N ALA A 7 36.21 -50.87 -43.52
CA ALA A 7 35.85 -50.58 -44.91
C ALA A 7 34.50 -51.29 -45.19
N ARG A 8 33.53 -50.72 -45.91
CA ARG A 8 33.18 -50.98 -47.32
C ARG A 8 33.11 -52.46 -47.77
N ASN A 9 31.92 -52.91 -48.16
CA ASN A 9 31.64 -53.60 -49.44
C ASN A 9 30.11 -53.74 -49.62
N LEU A 10 29.56 -53.13 -50.67
CA LEU A 10 29.19 -53.74 -51.97
C LEU A 10 28.02 -54.73 -51.85
N LEU A 11 26.89 -54.43 -52.50
CA LEU A 11 26.41 -55.16 -53.68
C LEU A 11 25.00 -54.68 -54.12
N PHE A 12 24.91 -54.21 -55.37
CA PHE A 12 23.89 -54.49 -56.40
C PHE A 12 22.42 -54.05 -56.21
N ARG A 13 21.94 -53.11 -57.05
CA ARG A 13 21.25 -53.33 -58.37
C ARG A 13 19.76 -53.63 -58.13
N THR A 14 18.83 -52.74 -58.44
CA THR A 14 18.26 -52.61 -59.80
C THR A 14 17.26 -51.45 -59.89
N GLN A 15 17.19 -50.89 -61.09
CA GLN A 15 16.17 -49.99 -61.63
C GLN A 15 14.74 -50.51 -61.45
N ILE A 16 13.76 -49.61 -61.33
CA ILE A 16 12.85 -49.24 -62.44
C ILE A 16 12.12 -47.95 -62.04
N ALA A 17 12.29 -46.93 -62.89
CA ALA A 17 11.48 -45.73 -62.91
C ALA A 17 10.39 -45.92 -63.98
N THR A 18 9.13 -45.76 -63.61
CA THR A 18 8.09 -45.28 -64.54
C THR A 18 7.22 -44.30 -63.79
N GLY A 19 7.30 -43.04 -64.24
CA GLY A 19 6.54 -41.94 -63.69
C GLY A 19 5.08 -42.02 -64.09
N ILE A 20 4.21 -41.62 -63.16
CA ILE A 20 2.92 -41.05 -63.48
C ILE A 20 2.95 -39.64 -62.91
N SER A 21 2.99 -38.68 -63.82
CA SER A 21 2.75 -37.26 -63.57
C SER A 21 1.27 -37.05 -63.29
N ALA A 22 0.94 -36.50 -62.12
CA ALA A 22 -0.36 -35.87 -61.86
C ALA A 22 -0.23 -34.83 -60.74
N ILE A 23 0.10 -33.61 -61.14
CA ILE A 23 -0.61 -32.35 -60.83
C ILE A 23 -1.32 -32.26 -59.47
N ALA A 24 -0.83 -31.28 -58.69
CA ALA A 24 -1.56 -30.40 -57.76
C ALA A 24 -1.98 -30.93 -56.38
N ARG A 25 -1.29 -30.46 -55.33
CA ARG A 25 -1.64 -29.26 -54.54
C ARG A 25 -0.65 -29.11 -53.39
N ALA A 26 -0.13 -27.90 -53.21
CA ALA A 26 0.76 -27.55 -52.11
C ALA A 26 0.06 -27.78 -50.74
N PRO A 27 0.78 -28.25 -49.70
CA PRO A 27 0.22 -28.28 -48.36
C PRO A 27 0.02 -26.84 -47.87
N VAL A 28 -1.22 -26.52 -47.52
CA VAL A 28 -1.57 -25.32 -46.76
C VAL A 28 -0.81 -25.39 -45.43
N ILE A 29 0.22 -24.56 -45.31
CA ILE A 29 0.88 -24.27 -44.05
C ILE A 29 -0.14 -23.50 -43.22
N GLN A 30 -0.90 -24.23 -42.42
CA GLN A 30 -1.78 -23.64 -41.42
C GLN A 30 -0.89 -23.18 -40.27
N GLN A 31 -0.48 -21.91 -40.33
CA GLN A 31 0.15 -21.23 -39.21
C GLN A 31 -0.83 -21.24 -38.04
N LYS A 32 -0.62 -22.13 -37.06
CA LYS A 32 -1.25 -22.01 -35.75
C LYS A 32 -0.74 -20.69 -35.15
N ALA A 33 -1.63 -19.69 -35.16
CA ALA A 33 -1.45 -18.47 -34.40
C ALA A 33 -1.15 -18.85 -32.94
N ALA A 34 0.09 -18.61 -32.51
CA ALA A 34 0.44 -18.64 -31.11
C ALA A 34 -0.47 -17.65 -30.39
N SER A 35 -1.19 -18.12 -29.38
CA SER A 35 -2.00 -17.29 -28.50
C SER A 35 -1.11 -16.24 -27.84
N VAL A 36 -1.14 -15.00 -28.34
CA VAL A 36 -0.37 -13.85 -27.83
C VAL A 36 -0.96 -13.29 -26.53
N PHE A 37 -1.77 -14.07 -25.81
CA PHE A 37 -2.15 -13.75 -24.43
C PHE A 37 -1.08 -14.31 -23.49
N SER A 38 0.08 -13.65 -23.50
CA SER A 38 0.94 -13.64 -22.34
C SER A 38 0.10 -13.09 -21.19
N THR A 39 -0.28 -13.95 -20.25
CA THR A 39 -0.86 -13.52 -18.98
C THR A 39 0.10 -12.51 -18.38
N PRO A 40 -0.30 -11.27 -18.06
CA PRO A 40 0.59 -10.36 -17.37
C PRO A 40 0.93 -11.03 -16.04
N ALA A 41 2.20 -11.41 -15.89
CA ALA A 41 2.74 -11.88 -14.62
C ALA A 41 2.23 -10.91 -13.54
N VAL A 42 1.48 -11.45 -12.58
CA VAL A 42 0.99 -10.71 -11.42
C VAL A 42 2.19 -9.93 -10.92
N ARG A 43 2.14 -8.60 -11.08
CA ARG A 43 3.20 -7.71 -10.61
C ARG A 43 3.43 -8.09 -9.18
N THR A 44 4.56 -8.74 -8.91
CA THR A 44 5.00 -9.12 -7.57
C THR A 44 4.64 -7.97 -6.67
N THR A 45 3.68 -8.21 -5.77
CA THR A 45 3.22 -7.21 -4.81
C THR A 45 4.45 -6.58 -4.24
N GLN A 46 4.71 -5.31 -4.60
CA GLN A 46 5.89 -4.63 -4.13
C GLN A 46 5.85 -4.66 -2.61
N VAL A 47 6.69 -5.52 -2.03
CA VAL A 47 6.80 -5.67 -0.59
C VAL A 47 7.26 -4.31 -0.09
N ARG A 48 6.36 -3.61 0.57
CA ARG A 48 6.61 -2.29 1.13
C ARG A 48 7.55 -2.49 2.32
N SER A 49 8.81 -2.08 2.19
CA SER A 49 9.56 -1.80 3.40
C SER A 49 8.92 -0.57 4.06
N LEU A 50 8.56 -0.68 5.33
CA LEU A 50 8.07 0.42 6.17
C LEU A 50 9.08 1.60 6.26
N SER A 51 10.29 1.41 5.71
CA SER A 51 11.41 2.34 5.76
C SER A 51 11.30 3.56 4.84
N ASN A 52 10.29 3.66 3.97
CA ASN A 52 10.12 4.85 3.14
C ASN A 52 8.71 5.45 3.26
N LEU A 53 8.51 6.31 4.27
CA LEU A 53 7.32 7.15 4.45
C LEU A 53 7.32 8.31 3.43
N GLN A 54 7.40 7.95 2.15
CA GLN A 54 7.42 8.85 1.02
C GLN A 54 6.56 8.24 -0.11
N PRO A 55 5.70 9.01 -0.78
CA PRO A 55 4.97 8.52 -1.94
C PRO A 55 5.93 8.26 -3.11
N ARG A 56 5.69 7.14 -3.80
CA ARG A 56 6.53 6.66 -4.90
C ARG A 56 6.54 7.60 -6.11
N ARG A 57 5.42 8.25 -6.42
CA ARG A 57 5.25 9.16 -7.56
C ARG A 57 4.38 10.34 -7.17
N ARG A 58 4.69 11.53 -7.71
CA ARG A 58 3.95 12.77 -7.49
C ARG A 58 3.94 13.61 -8.76
N LYS A 59 2.82 14.30 -9.03
CA LYS A 59 2.71 15.22 -10.18
C LYS A 59 3.57 16.48 -10.00
N PHE A 60 3.49 17.11 -8.83
CA PHE A 60 4.18 18.38 -8.54
C PHE A 60 5.09 18.24 -7.35
N LYS A 61 6.37 18.66 -7.42
CA LYS A 61 7.35 18.57 -6.33
C LYS A 61 7.00 19.44 -5.10
N LYS A 62 6.43 20.63 -5.33
CA LYS A 62 6.01 21.58 -4.29
C LYS A 62 4.49 21.67 -4.24
N ALA A 63 3.92 21.76 -3.04
CA ALA A 63 2.47 21.89 -2.85
C ALA A 63 2.13 23.00 -1.85
N GLN A 64 0.98 23.66 -1.98
CA GLN A 64 0.50 24.64 -1.00
C GLN A 64 0.28 24.00 0.38
N LYS A 65 0.43 24.79 1.46
CA LYS A 65 0.38 24.29 2.84
C LYS A 65 -0.99 23.70 3.20
N GLY A 66 -2.08 24.28 2.69
CA GLY A 66 -3.46 23.90 3.05
C GLY A 66 -3.77 24.09 4.53
N ARG A 67 -4.89 23.51 4.98
CA ARG A 67 -5.33 23.45 6.39
C ARG A 67 -5.77 22.03 6.73
N VAL A 68 -5.73 21.67 8.01
CA VAL A 68 -6.29 20.39 8.46
C VAL A 68 -7.82 20.46 8.30
N PRO A 69 -8.46 19.50 7.63
CA PRO A 69 -9.89 19.54 7.41
C PRO A 69 -10.64 19.36 8.75
N VAL A 70 -11.59 20.25 9.02
CA VAL A 70 -12.56 20.12 10.12
C VAL A 70 -13.83 19.53 9.54
N ARG A 71 -14.35 18.48 10.19
CA ARG A 71 -15.52 17.75 9.70
C ARG A 71 -16.79 18.32 10.31
N THR A 72 -17.40 19.28 9.63
CA THR A 72 -18.66 19.88 10.10
C THR A 72 -19.87 18.98 9.81
N GLY A 73 -19.85 18.25 8.69
CA GLY A 73 -20.96 17.37 8.27
C GLY A 73 -20.99 15.97 8.91
N GLY A 74 -20.51 15.80 10.15
CA GLY A 74 -20.63 14.51 10.88
C GLY A 74 -19.84 13.31 10.31
N SER A 75 -18.84 13.52 9.45
CA SER A 75 -18.13 12.41 8.79
C SER A 75 -17.34 11.53 9.78
N THR A 76 -17.66 10.24 9.81
CA THR A 76 -17.04 9.22 10.68
C THR A 76 -15.81 8.53 10.08
N LYS A 77 -15.35 8.96 8.89
CA LYS A 77 -14.30 8.27 8.12
C LYS A 77 -12.99 8.11 8.92
N GLY A 78 -12.57 6.88 9.19
CA GLY A 78 -11.30 6.61 9.89
C GLY A 78 -11.28 6.98 11.37
N ASN A 79 -12.45 7.16 12.00
CA ASN A 79 -12.63 7.18 13.46
C ASN A 79 -12.79 5.75 14.03
N TYR A 80 -12.84 4.74 13.17
CA TYR A 80 -12.96 3.34 13.55
C TYR A 80 -11.66 2.56 13.34
N MET A 81 -11.53 1.47 14.08
CA MET A 81 -10.46 0.50 13.94
C MET A 81 -10.79 -0.48 12.82
N ALA A 82 -9.83 -0.81 11.96
CA ALA A 82 -10.07 -1.74 10.84
C ALA A 82 -9.27 -3.03 10.91
N PHE A 83 -8.06 -3.01 11.45
CA PHE A 83 -7.13 -4.13 11.38
C PHE A 83 -6.68 -4.62 12.75
N GLY A 84 -6.33 -3.68 13.63
CA GLY A 84 -5.79 -3.99 14.96
C GLY A 84 -6.84 -4.14 16.04
N ASP A 85 -6.42 -4.75 17.15
CA ASP A 85 -7.25 -4.93 18.35
C ASP A 85 -7.19 -3.70 19.27
N TYR A 86 -6.13 -2.90 19.15
CA TYR A 86 -5.92 -1.66 19.88
C TYR A 86 -5.49 -0.53 18.94
N GLY A 87 -5.85 0.70 19.29
CA GLY A 87 -5.59 1.89 18.46
C GLY A 87 -5.21 3.14 19.25
N LEU A 88 -4.56 4.08 18.55
CA LEU A 88 -4.29 5.43 19.04
C LEU A 88 -5.08 6.44 18.21
N ARG A 89 -6.06 7.08 18.84
CA ARG A 89 -6.94 8.10 18.25
C ARG A 89 -6.49 9.50 18.64
N VAL A 90 -6.51 10.43 17.69
CA VAL A 90 -6.15 11.84 17.96
C VAL A 90 -7.38 12.64 18.37
N LYS A 91 -7.28 13.48 19.40
CA LYS A 91 -8.37 14.37 19.82
C LYS A 91 -8.32 15.79 19.23
N ALA A 92 -7.17 16.19 18.68
CA ALA A 92 -6.98 17.49 18.03
C ALA A 92 -6.55 17.34 16.56
N GLY A 93 -7.03 18.23 15.69
CA GLY A 93 -6.57 18.25 14.30
C GLY A 93 -5.10 18.67 14.22
N VAL A 94 -4.25 17.86 13.58
CA VAL A 94 -2.80 18.10 13.52
C VAL A 94 -2.22 17.77 12.15
N ARG A 95 -1.09 18.41 11.82
CA ARG A 95 -0.25 18.06 10.68
C ARG A 95 0.96 17.29 11.17
N LEU A 96 1.02 15.99 10.88
CA LEU A 96 2.08 15.10 11.37
C LEU A 96 3.19 14.96 10.33
N SER A 97 4.43 15.03 10.80
CA SER A 97 5.62 14.79 9.98
C SER A 97 5.92 13.29 9.89
N ALA A 98 6.48 12.86 8.75
CA ALA A 98 6.92 11.49 8.53
C ALA A 98 7.97 11.03 9.58
N ASN A 99 8.85 11.94 10.01
CA ASN A 99 9.86 11.67 11.03
C ASN A 99 9.21 11.29 12.37
N THR A 100 8.19 12.03 12.80
CA THR A 100 7.43 11.73 14.03
C THR A 100 6.75 10.37 13.94
N ILE A 101 6.12 10.07 12.80
CA ILE A 101 5.47 8.78 12.56
C ILE A 101 6.49 7.63 12.62
N SER A 102 7.64 7.78 11.98
CA SER A 102 8.73 6.79 12.00
C SER A 102 9.31 6.59 13.40
N ALA A 103 9.49 7.68 14.16
CA ALA A 103 9.98 7.64 15.53
C ALA A 103 9.00 6.90 16.46
N ILE A 104 7.70 7.14 16.31
CA ILE A 104 6.66 6.42 17.06
C ILE A 104 6.64 4.94 16.67
N HIS A 105 6.66 4.63 15.38
CA HIS A 105 6.67 3.24 14.91
C HIS A 105 7.90 2.47 15.42
N THR A 106 9.08 3.08 15.35
CA THR A 106 10.33 2.51 15.89
C THR A 106 10.24 2.31 17.39
N MET A 107 9.67 3.27 18.14
CA MET A 107 9.44 3.13 19.57
C MET A 107 8.50 1.97 19.90
N LEU A 108 7.36 1.87 19.21
CA LEU A 108 6.40 0.78 19.41
C LEU A 108 7.04 -0.58 19.15
N ARG A 109 7.83 -0.69 18.07
CA ARG A 109 8.59 -1.91 17.75
C ARG A 109 9.61 -2.27 18.83
N ARG A 110 10.29 -1.27 19.42
CA ARG A 110 11.25 -1.49 20.52
C ARG A 110 10.55 -1.93 21.80
N LYS A 111 9.46 -1.27 22.16
CA LYS A 111 8.72 -1.54 23.40
C LYS A 111 8.03 -2.90 23.39
N LEU A 112 7.51 -3.31 22.23
CA LEU A 112 6.76 -4.55 22.07
C LEU A 112 7.60 -5.67 21.42
N LYS A 113 8.93 -5.62 21.54
CA LYS A 113 9.86 -6.58 20.93
C LYS A 113 9.61 -8.03 21.39
N ALA A 114 9.14 -8.23 22.62
CA ALA A 114 8.90 -9.54 23.21
C ALA A 114 7.68 -10.28 22.61
N ILE A 115 6.79 -9.55 21.94
CA ILE A 115 5.53 -10.11 21.43
C ILE A 115 5.76 -10.77 20.08
N LYS A 116 5.39 -12.04 19.98
CA LYS A 116 5.41 -12.79 18.73
C LYS A 116 4.30 -12.29 17.80
N ASP A 117 4.58 -12.26 16.50
CA ASP A 117 3.62 -11.86 15.45
C ASP A 117 3.00 -10.47 15.60
N LEU A 118 3.73 -9.53 16.21
CA LEU A 118 3.28 -8.15 16.35
C LEU A 118 3.14 -7.47 14.98
N LYS A 119 1.91 -7.07 14.66
CA LYS A 119 1.58 -6.24 13.49
C LYS A 119 1.19 -4.86 13.99
N ILE A 120 1.88 -3.84 13.48
CA ILE A 120 1.57 -2.43 13.71
C ILE A 120 1.18 -1.84 12.36
N TRP A 121 -0.01 -1.25 12.29
CA TRP A 121 -0.48 -0.56 11.11
C TRP A 121 -0.43 0.94 11.31
N LEU A 122 -0.07 1.62 10.23
CA LEU A 122 -0.20 3.05 10.09
C LEU A 122 -1.42 3.34 9.21
N ARG A 123 -2.40 4.04 9.77
CA ARG A 123 -3.68 4.39 9.10
C ARG A 123 -3.60 5.68 8.30
N VAL A 124 -2.55 6.46 8.50
CA VAL A 124 -2.33 7.74 7.82
C VAL A 124 -1.00 7.73 7.08
N PHE A 125 -1.01 8.08 5.78
CA PHE A 125 0.21 8.10 4.99
C PHE A 125 0.67 9.55 4.76
N PRO A 126 1.97 9.87 4.94
CA PRO A 126 2.51 11.19 4.65
C PRO A 126 2.72 11.39 3.15
N ASP A 127 1.79 12.11 2.53
CA ASP A 127 1.68 12.33 1.09
C ASP A 127 1.94 13.80 0.67
N ILE A 128 2.02 14.72 1.63
CA ILE A 128 2.15 16.16 1.38
C ILE A 128 3.61 16.58 1.54
N PRO A 129 4.23 17.23 0.53
CA PRO A 129 5.54 17.83 0.72
C PRO A 129 5.44 19.08 1.58
N VAL A 130 6.33 19.19 2.53
CA VAL A 130 6.59 20.44 3.22
C VAL A 130 7.86 21.03 2.63
N THR A 131 7.78 22.31 2.30
CA THR A 131 8.92 23.07 1.80
C THR A 131 9.19 24.20 2.77
N THR A 132 10.46 24.41 3.10
CA THR A 132 10.90 25.43 4.03
C THR A 132 11.88 26.34 3.29
N LYS A 133 11.83 27.64 3.55
CA LYS A 133 12.82 28.60 3.07
C LYS A 133 13.83 28.81 4.20
N GLY A 134 15.12 28.98 3.87
CA GLY A 134 16.16 29.24 4.86
C GLY A 134 15.82 30.47 5.69
N THR A 135 16.12 30.40 6.99
CA THR A 135 15.81 31.46 7.95
C THR A 135 16.59 32.74 7.61
N GLU A 136 17.77 32.61 7.02
CA GLU A 136 18.63 33.72 6.60
C GLU A 136 18.09 34.52 5.40
N VAL A 137 17.15 33.98 4.62
CA VAL A 137 16.73 34.57 3.34
C VAL A 137 15.51 35.47 3.51
N ARG A 138 15.62 36.74 3.11
CA ARG A 138 14.50 37.71 3.07
C ARG A 138 13.32 37.22 2.24
N MET A 139 12.12 37.74 2.54
CA MET A 139 10.86 37.42 1.84
C MET A 139 10.94 37.63 0.31
N GLY A 140 10.15 36.89 -0.46
CA GLY A 140 10.18 36.92 -1.94
C GLY A 140 10.98 35.77 -2.58
N LYS A 141 11.38 35.91 -3.86
CA LYS A 141 12.15 34.90 -4.64
C LYS A 141 11.51 33.50 -4.74
N GLY A 142 10.19 33.44 -4.63
CA GLY A 142 9.43 32.19 -4.75
C GLY A 142 9.52 31.26 -3.53
N LYS A 143 9.24 29.97 -3.75
CA LYS A 143 9.07 28.96 -2.70
C LYS A 143 10.36 28.18 -2.44
N GLY A 144 10.63 27.87 -1.17
CA GLY A 144 11.81 27.11 -0.72
C GLY A 144 11.93 25.68 -1.27
N ALA A 145 12.99 25.00 -0.82
CA ALA A 145 13.30 23.62 -1.16
C ALA A 145 12.39 22.64 -0.39
N PHE A 146 12.36 21.39 -0.83
CA PHE A 146 11.67 20.31 -0.11
C PHE A 146 12.42 19.97 1.17
N ASP A 147 11.68 19.77 2.26
CA ASP A 147 12.22 19.51 3.58
C ASP A 147 11.81 18.10 4.05
N TYR A 148 10.52 17.89 4.33
CA TYR A 148 10.00 16.59 4.77
C TYR A 148 8.58 16.32 4.27
N TRP A 149 8.15 15.07 4.43
CA TRP A 149 6.78 14.62 4.14
C TRP A 149 5.89 14.75 5.35
N ALA A 150 4.65 15.18 5.15
CA ALA A 150 3.66 15.30 6.21
C ALA A 150 2.29 14.76 5.78
N CYS A 151 1.42 14.47 6.73
CA CYS A 151 0.00 14.20 6.51
C CYS A 151 -0.87 15.16 7.33
N ARG A 152 -2.08 15.41 6.85
CA ARG A 152 -3.12 16.14 7.60
C ARG A 152 -4.02 15.14 8.29
N VAL A 153 -4.12 15.22 9.61
CA VAL A 153 -4.91 14.32 10.42
C VAL A 153 -6.03 15.13 11.09
N PRO A 154 -7.30 14.93 10.69
CA PRO A 154 -8.42 15.56 11.37
C PRO A 154 -8.60 14.99 12.78
N LYS A 155 -9.39 15.71 13.60
CA LYS A 155 -9.81 15.25 14.93
C LYS A 155 -10.53 13.89 14.84
N ASP A 156 -10.38 13.10 15.89
CA ASP A 156 -10.92 11.76 16.13
C ASP A 156 -10.50 10.71 15.08
N LYS A 157 -9.41 10.96 14.34
CA LYS A 157 -8.85 9.97 13.43
C LYS A 157 -7.87 9.04 14.15
N ILE A 158 -7.93 7.75 13.86
CA ILE A 158 -6.97 6.76 14.35
C ILE A 158 -5.70 6.81 13.48
N ILE A 159 -4.53 6.89 14.12
CA ILE A 159 -3.21 6.94 13.44
C ILE A 159 -2.58 5.56 13.42
N PHE A 160 -2.47 4.92 14.59
CA PHE A 160 -1.80 3.65 14.75
C PHE A 160 -2.80 2.60 15.22
N GLU A 161 -2.65 1.40 14.69
CA GLU A 161 -3.34 0.20 15.16
C GLU A 161 -2.30 -0.87 15.47
N MET A 162 -2.56 -1.73 16.44
CA MET A 162 -1.69 -2.87 16.76
C MET A 162 -2.50 -4.14 17.03
N ARG A 163 -1.92 -5.27 16.69
CA ARG A 163 -2.40 -6.62 16.98
C ARG A 163 -1.21 -7.53 17.18
N GLY A 164 -1.30 -8.44 18.13
CA GLY A 164 -0.26 -9.43 18.40
C GLY A 164 -0.79 -10.53 19.30
N ASN A 165 -0.26 -11.74 19.13
CA ASN A 165 -0.65 -12.87 19.96
C ASN A 165 -0.06 -12.68 21.36
N GLY A 166 -0.92 -12.68 22.39
CA GLY A 166 -0.50 -12.44 23.78
C GLY A 166 -0.30 -10.97 24.14
N LEU A 167 -0.82 -10.03 23.35
CA LEU A 167 -0.80 -8.60 23.68
C LEU A 167 -1.88 -8.27 24.73
N ASN A 168 -1.47 -8.19 25.99
CA ASN A 168 -2.34 -7.75 27.09
C ASN A 168 -2.69 -6.25 26.97
N ILE A 169 -3.87 -5.87 27.44
CA ILE A 169 -4.39 -4.49 27.39
C ILE A 169 -3.48 -3.51 28.13
N GLU A 170 -2.92 -3.91 29.28
CA GLU A 170 -2.05 -3.05 30.09
C GLU A 170 -0.77 -2.69 29.36
N LEU A 171 -0.14 -3.68 28.72
CA LEU A 171 1.07 -3.48 27.92
C LEU A 171 0.79 -2.63 26.67
N ALA A 172 -0.34 -2.87 26.00
CA ALA A 172 -0.79 -2.07 24.87
C ALA A 172 -1.04 -0.61 25.29
N LYS A 173 -1.72 -0.40 26.41
CA LYS A 173 -2.03 0.92 26.97
C LYS A 173 -0.77 1.68 27.33
N ASP A 174 0.20 1.04 27.98
CA ASP A 174 1.48 1.68 28.32
C ASP A 174 2.35 1.97 27.07
N ALA A 175 2.32 1.10 26.05
CA ALA A 175 2.96 1.38 24.77
C ALA A 175 2.31 2.57 24.03
N MET A 176 0.99 2.61 23.98
CA MET A 176 0.24 3.70 23.36
C MET A 176 0.35 5.02 24.14
N ARG A 177 0.49 4.96 25.47
CA ARG A 177 0.80 6.12 26.31
C ARG A 177 2.13 6.75 25.93
N GLN A 178 3.19 5.95 25.75
CA GLN A 178 4.47 6.47 25.25
C GLN A 178 4.38 7.02 23.82
N ALA A 179 3.56 6.40 22.97
CA ALA A 179 3.30 6.90 21.62
C ALA A 179 2.60 8.27 21.65
N SER A 180 1.62 8.46 22.54
CA SER A 180 0.92 9.72 22.78
C SER A 180 1.90 10.85 23.12
N PHE A 181 2.81 10.62 24.07
CA PHE A 181 3.83 11.62 24.42
C PHE A 181 4.74 12.00 23.26
N LYS A 182 5.16 11.04 22.43
CA LYS A 182 5.96 11.31 21.22
C LYS A 182 5.17 12.03 20.12
N LEU A 183 3.86 11.85 20.08
CA LEU A 183 3.00 12.50 19.10
C LEU A 183 2.81 14.00 19.41
N GLY A 184 2.84 14.38 20.70
CA GLY A 184 2.76 15.77 21.14
C GLY A 184 1.38 16.40 20.96
N VAL A 185 0.32 15.59 20.86
CA VAL A 185 -1.07 16.04 20.76
C VAL A 185 -1.96 15.22 21.70
N PRO A 186 -3.08 15.80 22.18
CA PRO A 186 -4.07 15.06 22.93
C PRO A 186 -4.54 13.85 22.11
N SER A 187 -4.39 12.68 22.68
CA SER A 187 -4.74 11.41 22.04
C SER A 187 -5.34 10.46 23.06
N GLU A 188 -6.06 9.47 22.56
CA GLU A 188 -6.84 8.53 23.33
C GLU A 188 -6.48 7.11 22.89
N PHE A 189 -6.34 6.23 23.88
CA PHE A 189 -6.21 4.80 23.67
C PHE A 189 -7.57 4.19 23.41
N VAL A 190 -7.67 3.36 22.38
CA VAL A 190 -8.93 2.79 21.92
C VAL A 190 -8.82 1.28 21.85
N VAL A 191 -9.82 0.59 22.37
CA VAL A 191 -9.96 -0.87 22.34
C VAL A 191 -11.00 -1.26 21.30
N THR A 192 -10.90 -2.47 20.79
CA THR A 192 -11.89 -3.05 19.88
C THR A 192 -13.20 -3.31 20.61
N ASP A 193 -14.07 -2.32 20.60
CA ASP A 193 -15.47 -2.45 21.00
C ASP A 193 -16.39 -2.37 19.78
N GLU A 194 -17.63 -2.82 19.92
CA GLU A 194 -18.62 -2.76 18.83
C GLU A 194 -18.79 -1.35 18.27
N LYS A 195 -18.77 -0.32 19.13
CA LYS A 195 -18.88 1.10 18.76
C LYS A 195 -17.68 1.63 17.97
N THR A 196 -16.52 0.98 18.12
CA THR A 196 -15.26 1.41 17.52
C THR A 196 -14.93 0.63 16.24
N LYS A 197 -15.64 -0.47 15.99
CA LYS A 197 -15.54 -1.19 14.72
C LYS A 197 -16.18 -0.38 13.59
N GLN A 198 -15.90 -0.82 12.36
CA GLN A 198 -16.59 -0.28 11.20
C GLN A 198 -18.09 -0.48 11.36
N PRO A 199 -18.92 0.59 11.23
CA PRO A 199 -20.35 0.40 11.19
C PRO A 199 -20.68 -0.52 10.01
N LYS A 200 -21.55 -1.51 10.24
CA LYS A 200 -22.02 -2.35 9.14
C LYS A 200 -22.89 -1.48 8.23
N LYS A 201 -23.00 -1.88 6.96
CA LYS A 201 -23.84 -1.15 6.00
C LYS A 201 -25.31 -1.11 6.45
N GLU A 202 -25.75 -2.12 7.20
CA GLU A 202 -27.09 -2.21 7.78
C GLU A 202 -27.39 -1.13 8.84
N ASP A 203 -26.39 -0.67 9.60
CA ASP A 203 -26.57 0.25 10.74
C ASP A 203 -26.62 1.72 10.31
N LEU A 204 -26.29 2.01 9.04
CA LEU A 204 -26.26 3.38 8.52
C LEU A 204 -27.68 3.78 8.10
N PRO A 205 -28.09 5.04 8.34
CA PRO A 205 -29.35 5.53 7.83
C PRO A 205 -29.38 5.32 6.30
N PRO A 206 -30.53 4.91 5.74
CA PRO A 206 -30.63 4.67 4.31
C PRO A 206 -30.19 5.92 3.55
N THR A 207 -29.26 5.73 2.60
CA THR A 207 -28.69 6.84 1.81
C THR A 207 -29.75 7.56 0.98
N THR A 208 -30.85 6.86 0.68
CA THR A 208 -32.04 7.38 0.06
C THR A 208 -33.11 7.53 1.15
N ILE A 209 -33.48 8.76 1.48
CA ILE A 209 -34.74 9.00 2.19
C ILE A 209 -35.83 8.52 1.21
N PRO A 210 -36.72 7.57 1.58
CA PRO A 210 -37.82 7.21 0.71
C PRO A 210 -38.60 8.49 0.40
N PHE A 211 -38.74 8.83 -0.88
CA PHE A 211 -39.59 9.93 -1.33
C PHE A 211 -40.99 9.62 -0.84
N GLN A 212 -41.41 10.28 0.25
CA GLN A 212 -42.78 10.15 0.72
C GLN A 212 -43.66 10.81 -0.33
N GLN A 213 -44.44 10.01 -1.04
CA GLN A 213 -45.51 10.54 -1.89
C GLN A 213 -46.42 11.37 -0.99
N ALA A 214 -46.45 12.68 -1.23
CA ALA A 214 -47.37 13.58 -0.54
C ALA A 214 -48.80 13.10 -0.81
N LYS A 215 -49.58 12.93 0.25
CA LYS A 215 -51.02 12.64 0.19
C LYS A 215 -51.79 13.90 -0.17
#